data_AF-A0A7X3R6D3-F1
#
_entry.id   AF-A0A7X3R6D3-F1
#
_cell.length_a   1.000
_cell.length_b   1.000
_cell.length_c   1.000
_cell.angle_alpha   90.00
_cell.angle_beta   90.00
_cell.angle_gamma   90.00
#
_symmetry.space_group_name_H-M   'P 1'
#
loop_
_entity.id
_entity.type
_entity.pdbx_description
1 polymer ?
#
loop_
_entity_poly.entity_id
_entity_poly.type
_entity_poly.pdbx_seq_one_letter_code
_entity_poly.pdbx_strand_id
1 'polypeptide(L)' 'AIITGDITQIDLPEDKVSGLVHVQEVLADIRGISFVYLTETDVVRHRLVQDIIKAYERHENP' A
#
# COMPACT_ATOMS: atom_id res chain seq x y z
N ALA A 1 -13.13 -7.57 -12.67
CA ALA A 1 -12.00 -8.22 -11.97
C ALA A 1 -11.50 -7.29 -10.88
N ILE A 2 -10.82 -7.81 -9.86
CA ILE A 2 -10.19 -6.99 -8.80
C ILE A 2 -8.68 -7.20 -8.91
N ILE A 3 -7.94 -6.09 -8.84
CA ILE A 3 -6.47 -6.08 -8.79
C ILE A 3 -6.10 -5.49 -7.43
N THR A 4 -5.19 -6.13 -6.72
CA THR A 4 -4.67 -5.67 -5.43
C THR A 4 -3.16 -5.51 -5.51
N GLY A 5 -2.60 -4.59 -4.72
CA GLY A 5 -1.16 -4.36 -4.66
C GLY A 5 -0.81 -3.33 -3.58
N ASP A 6 0.45 -3.28 -3.21
CA ASP A 6 1.02 -2.32 -2.25
C ASP A 6 2.00 -1.40 -2.98
N ILE A 7 1.65 -0.13 -3.10
CA ILE A 7 2.46 0.87 -3.81
C ILE A 7 3.77 1.21 -3.08
N THR A 8 3.89 0.87 -1.80
CA THR A 8 5.10 1.10 -1.00
C THR A 8 6.17 0.03 -1.24
N GLN A 9 5.78 -1.12 -1.78
CA GLN A 9 6.67 -2.24 -2.06
C GLN A 9 7.12 -2.26 -3.52
N ILE A 10 8.06 -1.38 -3.86
CA ILE A 10 8.66 -1.31 -5.20
C ILE A 10 9.98 -2.09 -5.18
N ASP A 11 9.94 -3.34 -5.63
CA ASP A 11 11.13 -4.21 -5.79
C ASP A 11 11.64 -4.18 -7.24
N LEU A 12 11.78 -2.97 -7.78
CA LEU A 12 12.26 -2.74 -9.14
C LEU A 12 13.61 -2.00 -9.11
N PRO A 13 14.47 -2.21 -10.12
CA PRO A 13 15.64 -1.35 -10.34
C PRO A 13 15.26 0.14 -10.36
N GLU A 14 16.16 1.02 -9.89
CA GLU A 14 15.91 2.46 -9.74
C GLU A 14 15.49 3.15 -11.05
N ASP A 15 15.88 2.62 -12.20
CA ASP A 15 15.55 3.14 -13.53
C ASP A 15 14.16 2.72 -14.02
N LYS A 16 13.41 1.91 -13.25
CA LYS A 16 12.09 1.42 -13.62
C LYS A 16 10.98 2.05 -12.79
N VAL A 17 9.97 2.57 -13.48
CA VAL A 17 8.73 3.04 -12.86
C VAL A 17 7.86 1.85 -12.47
N SER A 18 7.29 1.91 -11.26
CA SER A 18 6.31 0.91 -10.80
C SER A 18 5.07 0.91 -11.68
N GLY A 19 4.69 -0.25 -12.20
CA GLY A 19 3.46 -0.43 -12.97
C GLY A 19 2.20 -0.09 -12.18
N LEU A 20 2.18 -0.37 -10.87
CA LEU A 20 1.05 -0.03 -9.97
C LEU A 20 0.91 1.47 -9.74
N VAL A 21 2.01 2.23 -9.84
CA VAL A 21 1.97 3.69 -9.77
C VAL A 21 1.55 4.25 -11.13
N HIS A 22 2.20 3.80 -12.21
CA HIS A 22 1.93 4.28 -13.56
C HIS A 22 0.48 4.04 -14.01
N VAL A 23 -0.11 2.89 -13.66
CA VAL A 23 -1.49 2.54 -14.05
C VAL A 23 -2.53 3.48 -13.45
N GLN A 24 -2.25 4.12 -12.31
CA GLN A 24 -3.17 5.09 -11.69
C GLN A 24 -3.34 6.32 -12.56
N GLU A 25 -2.26 6.79 -13.19
CA GLU A 25 -2.29 7.91 -14.13
C GLU A 25 -2.95 7.49 -15.45
N VAL A 26 -2.56 6.34 -16.00
CA VAL A 26 -3.01 5.88 -17.32
C VAL A 26 -4.51 5.56 -17.34
N LEU A 27 -5.06 5.02 -16.25
CA LEU A 27 -6.46 4.60 -16.20
C LEU A 27 -7.37 5.60 -15.45
N ALA A 28 -6.87 6.76 -15.04
CA ALA A 28 -7.59 7.74 -14.23
C ALA A 28 -8.96 8.14 -14.83
N ASP A 29 -9.03 8.27 -16.16
CA ASP A 29 -10.23 8.75 -16.87
C ASP A 29 -11.09 7.63 -17.48
N ILE A 30 -10.76 6.35 -17.23
CA ILE A 30 -11.53 5.24 -17.78
C ILE A 30 -12.80 5.01 -16.96
N ARG A 31 -13.95 5.29 -17.58
CA ARG A 31 -15.26 5.00 -17.00
C ARG A 31 -15.38 3.50 -16.67
N GLY A 32 -15.78 3.22 -15.43
CA GLY A 32 -15.95 1.86 -14.92
C GLY A 32 -14.74 1.30 -14.18
N ILE A 33 -13.64 2.06 -14.08
CA ILE A 33 -12.50 1.76 -13.21
C ILE A 33 -12.57 2.68 -11.98
N SER A 34 -12.26 2.13 -10.81
CA SER A 34 -12.16 2.87 -9.56
C SER A 34 -10.92 2.41 -8.81
N PHE A 35 -10.22 3.38 -8.20
CA PHE A 35 -9.07 3.13 -7.35
C PHE A 35 -9.49 3.25 -5.89
N VAL A 36 -9.21 2.20 -5.11
CA VAL A 36 -9.52 2.15 -3.68
C VAL A 36 -8.21 2.02 -2.91
N TYR A 37 -7.95 2.98 -2.03
CA TYR A 37 -6.76 3.01 -1.18
C TYR A 37 -7.15 2.60 0.23
N LEU A 38 -6.51 1.56 0.73
CA LEU A 38 -6.69 1.10 2.11
C LEU A 38 -5.62 1.75 2.98
N THR A 39 -6.03 2.12 4.19
CA THR A 39 -5.17 2.70 5.20
C THR A 39 -4.99 1.72 6.35
N GLU A 40 -4.17 2.07 7.35
CA GLU A 40 -3.98 1.24 8.52
C GLU A 40 -5.27 0.95 9.29
N THR A 41 -6.25 1.85 9.23
CA THR A 41 -7.56 1.66 9.90
C THR A 41 -8.42 0.60 9.23
N ASP A 42 -8.15 0.30 7.96
CA ASP A 42 -8.87 -0.73 7.20
C ASP A 42 -8.30 -2.13 7.45
N VAL A 43 -7.18 -2.24 8.18
CA VAL A 43 -6.51 -3.52 8.43
C VAL A 43 -6.90 -4.06 9.81
N VAL A 44 -7.69 -5.13 9.81
CA VAL A 44 -7.95 -5.91 11.02
C VAL A 44 -6.74 -6.79 11.33
N ARG A 45 -6.03 -6.47 12.41
CA ARG A 45 -4.91 -7.26 12.92
C ARG A 45 -5.26 -7.91 14.24
N HIS A 46 -4.71 -9.09 14.50
CA HIS A 46 -4.79 -9.70 15.81
C HIS A 46 -4.14 -8.79 16.87
N ARG A 47 -4.71 -8.70 18.08
CA ARG A 47 -4.26 -7.79 19.14
C ARG A 47 -2.75 -7.88 19.41
N LEU A 48 -2.23 -9.11 19.49
CA LEU A 48 -0.80 -9.35 19.70
C LEU A 48 0.09 -8.73 18.61
N VAL A 49 -0.33 -8.79 17.34
CA VAL A 49 0.43 -8.21 16.23
C VAL A 49 0.46 -6.69 16.34
N GLN A 50 -0.65 -6.06 16.73
CA GLN A 50 -0.68 -4.62 16.98
C GLN A 50 0.25 -4.22 18.14
N ASP A 51 0.27 -5.01 19.21
CA ASP A 51 1.15 -4.76 20.36
C ASP A 51 2.64 -4.86 19.98
N ILE A 52 2.99 -5.82 19.11
CA ILE A 52 4.34 -5.98 18.57
C ILE A 52 4.73 -4.76 17.73
N ILE A 53 3.87 -4.33 16.78
CA ILE A 53 4.14 -3.17 15.91
C ILE A 53 4.40 -1.91 16.76
N LYS A 54 3.50 -1.62 17.72
CA LYS A 54 3.63 -0.47 18.63
C LYS A 54 4.91 -0.50 19.47
N ALA A 55 5.43 -1.69 19.79
CA ALA A 55 6.68 -1.81 20.53
C ALA A 55 7.89 -1.42 19.68
N TYR A 56 7.91 -1.80 18.39
CA TYR A 56 8.97 -1.40 17.45
C TYR A 56 8.89 0.09 17.10
N GLU A 57 7.70 0.64 16.86
CA GLU A 57 7.53 2.08 16.59
C GLU A 57 8.11 2.97 17.70
N ARG A 58 7.87 2.62 18.97
CA ARG A 58 8.45 3.32 20.13
C ARG A 58 9.96 3.15 20.25
N HIS A 59 10.52 2.09 19.67
CA HIS A 59 11.96 1.85 19.72
C HIS A 59 12.70 2.63 18.63
N GLU A 60 12.10 2.73 17.45
CA GLU A 60 12.72 3.40 16.28
C GLU A 60 12.55 4.93 16.29
N ASN A 61 11.50 5.47 16.95
CA ASN A 61 11.29 6.91 17.15
C ASN A 61 11.22 7.24 18.66
N PRO A 62 12.37 7.52 19.33
CA PRO A 62 12.40 7.91 20.75
C PRO A 62 11.88 9.33 21.01
#